data_AF-A0A6P9A9V3-F1
#
_entry.id   AF-A0A6P9A9V3-F1
#
_cell.length_a   1.000
_cell.length_b   1.000
_cell.length_c   1.000
_cell.angle_alpha   90.00
_cell.angle_beta   90.00
_cell.angle_gamma   90.00
#
_symmetry.space_group_name_H-M   'P 1'
#
loop_
_entity.id
_entity.type
_entity.pdbx_description
1 polymer ?
#
loop_
_entity_poly.entity_id
_entity_poly.type
_entity_poly.pdbx_seq_one_letter_code
_entity_poly.pdbx_strand_id
1 'polypeptide(L)'
;MFFTWEEIVVWVGVTLFEAWIHTVCMTVFLLFMTLKLDGILVRSWWVIFSPLFVGNALSAYFCVIGFIRMYLEGLRKHAVIRTLWSLSFILLMTIFEILLIRKLMGHNNLEYSEILSPVFILLQLITARTCRLYGS
;
A
#
# COMPACT_ATOMS: atom_id res chain seq x y z
N MET A 1 -7.45 3.00 25.91
CA MET A 1 -6.50 2.05 25.29
C MET A 1 -6.12 2.62 23.94
N PHE A 2 -5.06 3.44 23.88
CA PHE A 2 -4.47 3.86 22.62
C PHE A 2 -3.37 2.83 22.33
N PHE A 3 -3.50 2.09 21.22
CA PHE A 3 -2.46 1.17 20.76
C PHE A 3 -1.16 1.95 20.60
N THR A 4 -0.07 1.44 21.19
CA THR A 4 1.26 2.03 21.04
C THR A 4 1.67 1.89 19.57
N TRP A 5 2.21 2.96 18.96
CA TRP A 5 2.61 2.95 17.54
C TRP A 5 3.54 1.79 17.18
N GLU A 6 4.33 1.32 18.15
CA GLU A 6 5.21 0.16 18.03
C GLU A 6 4.46 -1.16 17.80
N GLU A 7 3.30 -1.36 18.45
CA GLU A 7 2.45 -2.54 18.22
C GLU A 7 1.86 -2.53 16.82
N ILE A 8 1.38 -1.39 16.33
CA ILE A 8 0.82 -1.27 14.97
C ILE A 8 1.90 -1.59 13.91
N VAL A 9 3.13 -1.11 14.12
CA VAL A 9 4.27 -1.38 13.24
C VAL A 9 4.65 -2.87 13.25
N VAL A 10 4.56 -3.53 14.41
CA VAL A 10 4.77 -4.99 14.52
C VAL A 10 3.64 -5.78 13.85
N TRP A 11 2.39 -5.35 13.99
CA TRP A 11 1.20 -6.04 13.49
C TRP A 11 1.07 -5.94 11.96
N VAL A 12 1.31 -4.75 11.42
CA VAL A 12 1.26 -4.50 9.97
C VAL A 12 2.54 -5.02 9.30
N GLY A 13 3.65 -5.12 10.05
CA GLY A 13 4.95 -5.54 9.52
C GLY A 13 5.60 -4.51 8.58
N VAL A 14 4.97 -3.35 8.45
CA VAL A 14 5.34 -2.20 7.62
C VAL A 14 6.11 -1.21 8.49
N THR A 15 7.18 -0.66 7.95
CA THR A 15 8.03 0.30 8.66
C THR A 15 7.30 1.62 8.89
N LEU A 16 7.64 2.35 9.96
CA LEU A 16 7.13 3.69 10.20
C LEU A 16 7.37 4.62 8.99
N PHE A 17 8.49 4.42 8.30
CA PHE A 17 8.84 5.16 7.08
C PHE A 17 7.87 4.89 5.93
N GLU A 18 7.51 3.64 5.65
CA GLU A 18 6.51 3.31 4.62
C GLU A 18 5.14 3.95 4.94
N ALA A 19 4.69 3.89 6.19
CA ALA A 19 3.44 4.53 6.60
C ALA A 19 3.48 6.05 6.41
N TRP A 20 4.62 6.67 6.70
CA TRP A 20 4.82 8.11 6.51
C TRP A 20 4.83 8.50 5.02
N ILE A 21 5.53 7.73 4.18
CA ILE A 21 5.54 7.91 2.71
C ILE A 21 4.12 7.80 2.14
N HIS A 22 3.36 6.78 2.53
CA HIS A 22 1.97 6.62 2.10
C HIS A 22 1.11 7.81 2.52
N THR A 23 1.29 8.32 3.73
CA THR A 23 0.56 9.49 4.24
C THR A 23 0.85 10.73 3.40
N VAL A 24 2.14 11.03 3.14
CA VAL A 24 2.57 12.17 2.31
C VAL A 24 2.02 12.03 0.89
N CYS A 25 2.11 10.84 0.28
CA CYS A 25 1.58 10.58 -1.05
C CYS A 25 0.06 10.76 -1.11
N MET A 26 -0.68 10.34 -0.07
CA MET A 26 -2.12 10.56 0.05
C MET A 26 -2.47 12.05 0.10
N THR A 27 -1.73 12.84 0.88
CA THR A 27 -1.94 14.29 0.96
C THR A 27 -1.68 14.98 -0.39
N VAL A 28 -0.59 14.63 -1.06
CA VAL A 28 -0.27 15.17 -2.40
C VAL A 28 -1.34 14.76 -3.41
N PHE A 29 -1.78 13.51 -3.39
CA PHE A 29 -2.87 13.04 -4.25
C PHE A 29 -4.18 13.80 -4.01
N LEU A 30 -4.55 14.02 -2.74
CA LEU A 30 -5.75 14.78 -2.40
C LEU A 30 -5.68 16.20 -2.97
N LEU A 31 -4.50 16.83 -2.91
CA LEU A 31 -4.26 18.15 -3.51
C LEU A 31 -4.40 18.13 -5.03
N PHE A 32 -3.87 17.12 -5.72
CA PHE A 32 -4.09 16.96 -7.16
C PHE A 32 -5.56 16.69 -7.51
N MET A 33 -6.27 15.94 -6.67
CA MET A 33 -7.68 15.62 -6.85
C MET A 33 -8.58 16.85 -6.70
N THR A 34 -8.34 17.68 -5.68
CA THR A 34 -9.09 18.94 -5.48
C THR A 34 -8.85 19.92 -6.63
N LEU A 35 -7.61 20.04 -7.11
CA LEU A 35 -7.29 20.90 -8.26
C LEU A 35 -7.95 20.44 -9.58
N LYS A 36 -8.17 19.14 -9.76
CA LYS A 36 -8.93 18.65 -10.93
C LYS A 36 -10.43 18.92 -10.78
N LEU A 37 -10.96 18.82 -9.57
CA LEU A 37 -12.38 19.09 -9.29
C LEU A 37 -12.74 20.56 -9.56
N ASP A 38 -11.80 21.47 -9.32
CA ASP A 38 -11.90 22.90 -9.64
C ASP A 38 -11.77 23.20 -11.15
N GLY A 39 -11.48 22.19 -11.98
CA GLY A 39 -11.38 22.33 -13.44
C GLY A 39 -10.09 22.96 -13.96
N ILE A 40 -9.14 23.30 -13.08
CA ILE A 40 -7.86 23.94 -13.43
C ILE A 40 -6.92 22.96 -14.17
N LEU A 41 -7.02 21.66 -13.88
CA LEU A 41 -6.16 20.61 -14.44
C LEU A 41 -6.91 19.69 -15.42
N VAL A 42 -6.86 20.03 -16.72
CA VAL A 42 -7.28 19.15 -17.84
C VAL A 42 -6.22 18.08 -18.14
N ARG A 43 -5.60 17.51 -17.10
CA ARG A 43 -4.54 16.51 -17.26
C ARG A 43 -5.11 15.10 -17.11
N SER A 44 -4.53 14.16 -17.88
CA SER A 44 -4.90 12.74 -17.88
C SER A 44 -4.92 12.19 -16.44
N TRP A 45 -5.91 11.33 -16.14
CA TRP A 45 -6.08 10.73 -14.82
C TRP A 45 -4.81 10.04 -14.30
N TRP A 46 -3.99 9.50 -15.21
CA TRP A 46 -2.68 8.92 -14.89
C TRP A 46 -1.73 9.85 -14.13
N VAL A 47 -1.75 11.15 -14.43
CA VAL A 47 -0.81 12.09 -13.78
C VAL A 47 -1.22 12.41 -12.35
N ILE A 48 -2.52 12.37 -12.07
CA ILE A 48 -3.07 12.64 -10.72
C ILE A 48 -2.74 11.49 -9.79
N PHE A 49 -2.71 10.26 -10.32
CA PHE A 49 -2.32 9.08 -9.56
C PHE A 49 -0.79 8.85 -9.52
N SER A 50 -0.01 9.58 -10.32
CA SER A 50 1.46 9.50 -10.31
C SER A 50 2.10 9.62 -8.91
N PRO A 51 1.71 10.57 -8.03
CA PRO A 51 2.27 10.62 -6.67
C PRO A 51 2.01 9.37 -5.83
N LEU A 52 0.87 8.69 -6.02
CA LEU A 52 0.58 7.42 -5.35
C LEU A 52 1.52 6.31 -5.84
N PHE A 53 1.70 6.19 -7.16
CA PHE A 53 2.64 5.22 -7.76
C PHE A 53 4.08 5.43 -7.30
N VAL A 54 4.53 6.69 -7.22
CA VAL A 54 5.88 7.01 -6.73
C VAL A 54 6.03 6.59 -5.28
N GLY A 55 5.03 6.83 -4.43
CA GLY A 55 5.01 6.36 -3.05
C GLY A 55 5.13 4.84 -2.93
N ASN A 56 4.34 4.12 -3.72
CA ASN A 56 4.36 2.66 -3.75
C ASN A 56 5.70 2.09 -4.27
N ALA A 57 6.32 2.74 -5.27
CA ALA A 57 7.65 2.37 -5.76
C ALA A 57 8.75 2.62 -4.73
N LEU A 58 8.68 3.74 -3.98
CA LEU A 58 9.57 4.02 -2.86
C LEU A 58 9.42 2.97 -1.75
N SER A 59 8.20 2.61 -1.38
CA SER A 59 7.93 1.54 -0.41
C SER A 59 8.51 0.20 -0.86
N ALA A 60 8.34 -0.17 -2.14
CA ALA A 60 8.94 -1.39 -2.70
C ALA A 60 10.48 -1.37 -2.63
N TYR A 61 11.11 -0.21 -2.89
CA TYR A 61 12.55 -0.04 -2.78
C TYR A 61 13.05 -0.25 -1.34
N PHE A 62 12.36 0.33 -0.35
CA PHE A 62 12.69 0.11 1.06
C PHE A 62 12.52 -1.35 1.50
N CYS A 63 11.48 -2.03 0.99
CA CYS A 63 11.26 -3.45 1.24
C CYS A 63 12.45 -4.31 0.75
N VAL A 64 12.98 -4.01 -0.45
CA VAL A 64 14.18 -4.69 -1.00
C VAL A 64 15.42 -4.42 -0.16
N ILE A 65 15.63 -3.18 0.31
CA ILE A 65 16.76 -2.86 1.20
C ILE A 65 16.67 -3.64 2.52
N GLY A 66 15.48 -3.70 3.13
CA GLY A 66 15.24 -4.48 4.34
C GLY A 66 15.54 -5.97 4.15
N PHE A 67 15.16 -6.51 2.99
CA PHE A 67 15.48 -7.89 2.61
C PHE A 67 16.99 -8.15 2.53
N ILE A 68 17.75 -7.26 1.88
CA ILE A 68 19.20 -7.40 1.75
C ILE A 68 19.90 -7.35 3.12
N ARG A 69 19.48 -6.44 4.01
CA ARG A 69 20.04 -6.36 5.38
C ARG A 69 19.81 -7.64 6.17
N MET A 70 18.59 -8.15 6.19
CA MET A 70 18.27 -9.39 6.90
C MET A 70 18.93 -10.63 6.28
N TYR A 71 19.17 -10.62 4.97
CA TYR A 71 19.93 -11.68 4.31
C TYR A 71 21.39 -11.73 4.80
N LEU A 72 21.99 -10.56 5.02
CA LEU A 72 23.37 -10.42 5.53
C LEU A 72 23.50 -10.90 6.98
N GLU A 73 22.46 -10.73 7.81
CA GLU A 73 22.40 -11.18 9.21
C GLU A 73 22.14 -12.70 9.37
N GLY A 74 21.96 -13.45 8.27
CA GLY A 74 21.85 -14.91 8.30
C GLY A 74 20.46 -15.47 8.65
N LEU A 75 19.48 -14.63 8.96
CA LEU A 75 18.09 -15.01 9.31
C LEU A 75 17.19 -15.20 8.08
N ARG A 76 17.63 -16.00 7.11
CA ARG A 76 17.05 -16.09 5.75
C ARG A 76 15.55 -16.44 5.72
N LYS A 77 15.09 -17.41 6.52
CA LYS A 77 13.70 -17.89 6.46
C LYS A 77 12.69 -16.85 6.93
N HIS A 78 12.98 -16.17 8.05
CA HIS A 78 12.11 -15.12 8.59
C HIS A 78 12.09 -13.89 7.68
N ALA A 79 13.24 -13.52 7.13
CA ALA A 79 13.38 -12.41 6.19
C ALA A 79 12.54 -12.59 4.92
N VAL A 80 12.60 -13.78 4.31
CA VAL A 80 11.85 -14.10 3.08
C VAL A 80 10.35 -14.05 3.34
N ILE A 81 9.87 -14.65 4.42
CA ILE A 81 8.43 -14.66 4.75
C ILE A 81 7.93 -13.24 5.01
N ARG A 82 8.69 -12.43 5.74
CA ARG A 82 8.34 -11.02 6.01
C ARG A 82 8.30 -10.18 4.74
N THR A 83 9.32 -10.33 3.88
CA THR A 83 9.45 -9.55 2.64
C THR A 83 8.38 -9.94 1.63
N LEU A 84 8.11 -11.25 1.48
CA LEU A 84 7.05 -11.75 0.60
C LEU A 84 5.67 -11.22 1.04
N TRP A 85 5.45 -11.12 2.36
CA TRP A 85 4.22 -10.55 2.91
C TRP A 85 4.08 -9.05 2.58
N SER A 86 5.14 -8.26 2.82
CA SER A 86 5.14 -6.83 2.50
C SER A 86 4.99 -6.58 0.99
N LEU A 87 5.70 -7.32 0.15
CA LEU A 87 5.54 -7.26 -1.31
C LEU A 87 4.10 -7.59 -1.77
N SER A 88 3.49 -8.61 -1.16
CA SER A 88 2.09 -8.97 -1.50
C SER A 88 1.13 -7.83 -1.16
N PHE A 89 1.34 -7.13 -0.04
CA PHE A 89 0.57 -5.95 0.37
C PHE A 89 0.70 -4.80 -0.64
N ILE A 90 1.94 -4.46 -0.99
CA ILE A 90 2.28 -3.40 -1.96
C ILE A 90 1.65 -3.71 -3.33
N LEU A 91 1.77 -4.96 -3.80
CA LEU A 91 1.17 -5.39 -5.06
C LEU A 91 -0.36 -5.25 -5.05
N LEU A 92 -1.03 -5.69 -3.99
CA LEU A 92 -2.48 -5.59 -3.87
C LEU A 92 -2.95 -4.13 -3.85
N MET A 93 -2.20 -3.25 -3.19
CA MET A 93 -2.46 -1.81 -3.17
C MET A 93 -2.29 -1.18 -4.56
N THR A 94 -1.23 -1.56 -5.29
CA THR A 94 -0.99 -1.09 -6.67
C THR A 94 -2.12 -1.54 -7.61
N ILE A 95 -2.58 -2.78 -7.46
CA ILE A 95 -3.69 -3.34 -8.25
C ILE A 95 -4.96 -2.53 -8.00
N PHE A 96 -5.27 -2.23 -6.73
CA PHE A 96 -6.40 -1.37 -6.38
C PHE A 96 -6.32 0.02 -7.04
N GLU A 97 -5.16 0.69 -6.99
CA GLU A 97 -4.94 1.99 -7.63
C GLU A 97 -5.18 1.93 -9.14
N ILE A 98 -4.67 0.89 -9.82
CA ILE A 98 -4.87 0.67 -11.26
C ILE A 98 -6.35 0.44 -11.58
N LEU A 99 -7.06 -0.38 -10.80
CA LEU A 99 -8.50 -0.60 -10.99
C LEU A 99 -9.29 0.71 -10.84
N LEU A 100 -8.92 1.54 -9.86
CA LEU A 100 -9.57 2.82 -9.61
C LEU A 100 -9.35 3.79 -10.78
N ILE A 101 -8.14 3.85 -11.34
CA ILE A 101 -7.85 4.65 -12.55
C ILE A 101 -8.66 4.16 -13.75
N ARG A 102 -8.77 2.84 -13.96
CA ARG A 102 -9.56 2.27 -15.07
C ARG A 102 -11.04 2.63 -14.95
N LYS A 103 -11.61 2.57 -13.75
CA LYS A 103 -12.98 3.02 -13.46
C LYS A 103 -13.17 4.51 -13.77
N LEU A 104 -12.21 5.35 -13.36
CA LEU A 104 -12.26 6.80 -13.55
C LEU A 104 -12.10 7.25 -15.01
N MET A 105 -11.41 6.44 -15.83
CA MET A 105 -11.29 6.64 -17.28
C MET A 105 -12.54 6.21 -18.07
N GLY A 106 -13.59 5.72 -17.41
CA GLY A 106 -14.88 5.39 -18.05
C GLY A 106 -14.83 4.15 -18.94
N HIS A 107 -13.80 3.31 -18.83
CA HIS A 107 -13.70 2.08 -19.60
C HIS A 107 -14.49 0.96 -18.90
N ASN A 108 -15.78 0.85 -19.26
CA ASN A 108 -16.74 -0.27 -19.13
C ASN A 108 -16.86 -1.04 -17.79
N ASN A 109 -18.11 -1.09 -17.29
CA ASN A 109 -18.80 -2.15 -16.54
C ASN A 109 -18.08 -2.91 -15.41
N LEU A 110 -17.03 -2.37 -14.80
CA LEU A 110 -16.49 -2.93 -13.57
C LEU A 110 -17.46 -2.64 -12.43
N GLU A 111 -18.00 -3.68 -11.81
CA GLU A 111 -18.87 -3.53 -10.65
C GLU A 111 -18.08 -2.93 -9.48
N TYR A 112 -18.73 -2.17 -8.60
CA TYR A 112 -18.07 -1.62 -7.39
C TYR A 112 -17.43 -2.74 -6.53
N SER A 113 -17.96 -3.95 -6.64
CA SER A 113 -17.46 -5.18 -6.00
C SER A 113 -16.05 -5.57 -6.45
N GLU A 114 -15.72 -5.44 -7.75
CA GLU A 114 -14.41 -5.84 -8.28
C GLU A 114 -13.30 -4.89 -7.83
N ILE A 115 -13.62 -3.61 -7.67
CA ILE A 115 -12.69 -2.58 -7.21
C ILE A 115 -12.38 -2.75 -5.72
N LEU A 116 -13.37 -3.20 -4.92
CA LEU A 116 -13.20 -3.36 -3.47
C LEU A 116 -12.54 -4.70 -3.09
N SER A 117 -12.57 -5.69 -3.98
CA SER A 117 -12.02 -7.04 -3.75
C SER A 117 -10.57 -7.04 -3.22
N PRO A 118 -9.60 -6.27 -3.79
CA PRO A 118 -8.23 -6.23 -3.28
C PRO A 118 -8.14 -5.71 -1.84
N VAL A 119 -8.97 -4.72 -1.48
CA VAL A 119 -9.01 -4.14 -0.12
C VAL A 119 -9.55 -5.16 0.88
N PHE A 120 -10.55 -5.93 0.47
CA PHE A 120 -11.15 -6.97 1.31
C PHE A 120 -10.18 -8.10 1.63
N ILE A 121 -9.42 -8.54 0.61
CA ILE A 121 -8.35 -9.54 0.77
C ILE A 121 -7.25 -9.00 1.69
N LEU A 122 -6.89 -7.73 1.54
CA LEU A 122 -5.94 -7.01 2.41
C LEU A 122 -6.37 -7.04 3.88
N LEU A 123 -7.63 -6.71 4.17
CA LEU A 123 -8.22 -6.74 5.52
C LEU A 123 -8.18 -8.15 6.13
N GLN A 124 -8.52 -9.18 5.35
CA GLN A 124 -8.45 -10.57 5.79
C GLN A 124 -7.01 -11.01 6.09
N LEU A 125 -6.04 -10.63 5.25
CA LEU A 125 -4.63 -10.92 5.46
C LEU A 125 -4.10 -10.29 6.75
N ILE A 126 -4.43 -9.02 7.04
CA ILE A 126 -4.04 -8.35 8.28
C ILE A 126 -4.64 -9.09 9.47
N THR A 127 -5.94 -9.40 9.44
CA THR A 127 -6.62 -10.12 10.53
C THR A 127 -6.01 -11.50 10.80
N ALA A 128 -5.66 -12.24 9.74
CA ALA A 128 -5.00 -13.54 9.87
C ALA A 128 -3.61 -13.44 10.54
N ARG A 129 -2.85 -12.37 10.25
CA ARG A 129 -1.56 -12.09 10.89
C ARG A 129 -1.70 -11.74 12.36
N THR A 130 -2.65 -10.87 12.69
CA THR A 130 -2.86 -10.43 14.08
C THR A 130 -3.27 -11.61 14.95
N CYS A 131 -4.10 -12.52 14.44
CA CYS A 131 -4.45 -13.77 15.14
C CYS A 131 -3.24 -14.68 15.37
N ARG A 132 -2.32 -14.79 14.40
CA ARG A 132 -1.09 -15.58 14.57
C ARG A 132 -0.12 -14.98 15.59
N LEU A 133 -0.09 -13.67 15.73
CA LEU A 133 0.78 -12.97 16.69
C LEU A 133 0.23 -12.99 18.12
N TYR A 134 -1.09 -12.95 18.29
CA TYR A 134 -1.74 -12.99 19.61
C TYR A 134 -1.96 -14.41 20.16
N GLY A 135 -1.83 -15.43 19.29
CA GLY A 135 -2.00 -16.84 19.64
C GLY A 135 -0.71 -17.58 20.05
N SER A 136 0.44 -16.89 20.12
CA SER A 136 1.74 -17.42 20.58
C SER A 136 2.11 -16.82 21.93
#